data_AF-A0A3N5R0Z3-F1
#
_entry.id   AF-A0A3N5R0Z3-F1
#
_cell.length_a   1.000
_cell.length_b   1.000
_cell.length_c   1.000
_cell.angle_alpha   90.00
_cell.angle_beta   90.00
_cell.angle_gamma   90.00
#
_symmetry.space_group_name_H-M   'P 1'
#
loop_
_entity.id
_entity.type
_entity.pdbx_description
1 polymer ?
#
loop_
_entity_poly.entity_id
_entity_poly.type
_entity_poly.pdbx_seq_one_letter_code
_entity_poly.pdbx_strand_id
1 'polypeptide(L)'
;MMVSDEEFQKHAVFADLERYGAFYESLAHSVFPFVSVGTRAICNIDSYVFSSIQGTLASIHAILQDGRINDAYALLRKYYDSAIINIYTGLYLKDHVSIENFIVTQIDKWLQGKDQLPEFRIMSQYIRGSQRAAPITGLLFSDDRYKRLRDRCNDHTHYNFYRNVLLNDKEIVLEGRRQALEEFSNDLRDVLILHLSYLFFANGHYMISSDHIDCLECGMTPEPDSQYWVAFFVQEMFDQTIKKSRPDIATMIKQHSLMHLT
;
A
#
# COMPACT_ATOMS: atom_id res chain seq x y z
N MET A 1 6.33 -14.22 -26.19
CA MET A 1 5.10 -14.99 -26.45
C MET A 1 4.24 -14.90 -25.20
N MET A 2 3.05 -14.31 -25.32
CA MET A 2 2.07 -14.20 -24.22
C MET A 2 1.43 -15.56 -23.96
N VAL A 3 0.93 -15.80 -22.75
CA VAL A 3 0.12 -16.99 -22.44
C VAL A 3 -1.07 -17.01 -23.40
N SER A 4 -1.24 -18.10 -24.14
CA SER A 4 -2.27 -18.23 -25.20
C SER A 4 -3.70 -18.42 -24.67
N ASP A 5 -3.88 -18.51 -23.36
CA ASP A 5 -5.16 -18.65 -22.70
C ASP A 5 -5.89 -17.29 -22.61
N GLU A 6 -7.00 -17.15 -23.33
CA GLU A 6 -7.79 -15.92 -23.34
C GLU A 6 -8.38 -15.57 -21.97
N GLU A 7 -8.74 -16.56 -21.14
CA GLU A 7 -9.30 -16.30 -19.81
C GLU A 7 -8.23 -15.74 -18.87
N PHE A 8 -6.98 -16.20 -19.01
CA PHE A 8 -5.85 -15.62 -18.31
C PHE A 8 -5.68 -14.15 -18.69
N GLN A 9 -5.61 -13.83 -19.99
CA GLN A 9 -5.37 -12.46 -20.46
C GLN A 9 -6.49 -11.47 -20.10
N LYS A 10 -7.72 -11.96 -19.93
CA LYS A 10 -8.90 -11.15 -19.57
C LYS A 10 -9.15 -11.08 -18.05
N HIS A 11 -8.27 -11.63 -17.23
CA HIS A 11 -8.44 -11.65 -15.78
C HIS A 11 -8.44 -10.22 -15.19
N ALA A 12 -9.32 -9.97 -14.22
CA ALA A 12 -9.51 -8.62 -13.64
C ALA A 12 -8.25 -8.05 -12.96
N VAL A 13 -7.33 -8.91 -12.53
CA VAL A 13 -6.07 -8.54 -11.87
C VAL A 13 -5.23 -7.55 -12.71
N PHE A 14 -5.27 -7.64 -14.04
CA PHE A 14 -4.52 -6.73 -14.91
C PHE A 14 -5.05 -5.29 -14.79
N ALA A 15 -6.37 -5.13 -14.87
CA ALA A 15 -7.02 -3.84 -14.66
C ALA A 15 -6.84 -3.33 -13.22
N ASP A 16 -6.87 -4.23 -12.22
CA ASP A 16 -6.61 -3.86 -10.82
C ASP A 16 -5.18 -3.33 -10.63
N LEU A 17 -4.17 -3.96 -11.25
CA LEU A 17 -2.78 -3.50 -11.18
C LEU A 17 -2.59 -2.11 -11.79
N GLU A 18 -3.20 -1.84 -12.94
CA GLU A 18 -3.16 -0.51 -13.57
C GLU A 18 -3.84 0.54 -12.68
N ARG A 19 -5.05 0.22 -12.18
CA ARG A 19 -5.81 1.10 -11.29
C ARG A 19 -5.06 1.39 -9.99
N TYR A 20 -4.45 0.37 -9.38
CA TYR A 20 -3.67 0.53 -8.15
C TYR A 20 -2.38 1.32 -8.41
N GLY A 21 -1.74 1.10 -9.55
CA GLY A 21 -0.58 1.89 -9.99
C GLY A 21 -0.92 3.38 -10.11
N ALA A 22 -1.97 3.71 -10.89
CA ALA A 22 -2.42 5.09 -11.09
C ALA A 22 -2.84 5.77 -9.77
N PHE A 23 -3.45 5.01 -8.85
CA PHE A 23 -3.75 5.50 -7.51
C PHE A 23 -2.48 5.89 -6.73
N TYR A 24 -1.45 5.03 -6.68
CA TYR A 24 -0.21 5.35 -5.97
C TYR A 24 0.59 6.48 -6.62
N GLU A 25 0.52 6.62 -7.94
CA GLU A 25 1.08 7.76 -8.66
C GLU A 25 0.39 9.06 -8.23
N SER A 26 -0.94 9.10 -8.28
CA SER A 26 -1.73 10.26 -7.86
C SER A 26 -1.48 10.61 -6.38
N LEU A 27 -1.41 9.60 -5.52
CA LEU A 27 -1.12 9.77 -4.10
C LEU A 27 0.30 10.29 -3.86
N ALA A 28 1.30 9.80 -4.61
CA ALA A 28 2.67 10.28 -4.50
C ALA A 28 2.75 11.78 -4.78
N HIS A 29 2.05 12.26 -5.81
CA HIS A 29 1.98 13.68 -6.13
C HIS A 29 1.21 14.48 -5.07
N SER A 30 0.06 14.01 -4.62
CA SER A 30 -0.78 14.76 -3.67
C SER A 30 -0.13 14.94 -2.30
N VAL A 31 0.65 13.96 -1.83
CA VAL A 31 1.24 14.03 -0.49
C VAL A 31 2.60 14.72 -0.45
N PHE A 32 3.23 14.96 -1.61
CA PHE A 32 4.57 15.52 -1.72
C PHE A 32 4.79 16.82 -0.91
N PRO A 33 3.82 17.76 -0.85
CA PRO A 33 3.96 19.00 -0.08
C PRO A 33 4.00 18.80 1.44
N PHE A 34 3.51 17.66 1.98
CA PHE A 34 3.50 17.41 3.42
C PHE A 34 4.88 16.97 3.93
N VAL A 35 5.69 17.93 4.38
CA VAL A 35 7.07 17.65 4.85
C VAL A 35 7.09 16.62 5.98
N SER A 36 7.94 15.59 5.84
CA SER A 36 8.11 14.53 6.84
C SER A 36 8.88 15.02 8.07
N VAL A 37 8.12 15.49 9.07
CA VAL A 37 8.66 15.92 10.37
C VAL A 37 9.44 14.79 11.03
N GLY A 38 10.59 15.13 11.64
CA GLY A 38 11.46 14.15 12.30
C GLY A 38 12.63 13.67 11.45
N THR A 39 12.80 14.19 10.24
CA THR A 39 13.88 13.84 9.32
C THR A 39 14.53 15.10 8.73
N ARG A 40 15.68 14.95 8.07
CA ARG A 40 16.29 16.03 7.27
C ARG A 40 15.72 16.15 5.85
N ALA A 41 14.68 15.39 5.51
CA ALA A 41 14.08 15.45 4.19
C ALA A 41 13.39 16.81 3.98
N ILE A 42 13.53 17.35 2.77
CA ILE A 42 12.94 18.64 2.38
C ILE A 42 11.50 18.52 1.86
N CYS A 43 11.02 17.29 1.67
CA CYS A 43 9.70 16.95 1.15
C CYS A 43 9.19 15.67 1.84
N ASN A 44 8.00 15.20 1.45
CA ASN A 44 7.43 13.99 2.02
C ASN A 44 8.17 12.73 1.56
N ILE A 45 8.77 11.97 2.48
CA ILE A 45 9.42 10.69 2.19
C ILE A 45 8.42 9.64 1.68
N ASP A 46 7.14 9.74 2.08
CA ASP A 46 6.09 8.81 1.67
C ASP A 46 5.80 8.92 0.17
N SER A 47 5.95 10.12 -0.42
CA SER A 47 5.79 10.34 -1.86
C SER A 47 6.69 9.40 -2.68
N TYR A 48 7.96 9.27 -2.28
CA TYR A 48 8.91 8.38 -2.95
C TYR A 48 8.60 6.91 -2.70
N VAL A 49 8.08 6.55 -1.52
CA VAL A 49 7.63 5.19 -1.25
C VAL A 49 6.44 4.82 -2.14
N PHE A 50 5.46 5.72 -2.31
CA PHE A 50 4.31 5.51 -3.17
C PHE A 50 4.69 5.39 -4.64
N SER A 51 5.58 6.26 -5.13
CA SER A 51 6.15 6.14 -6.49
C SER A 51 6.91 4.82 -6.68
N SER A 52 7.70 4.38 -5.69
CA SER A 52 8.37 3.07 -5.74
C SER A 52 7.38 1.89 -5.74
N ILE A 53 6.26 2.01 -5.03
CA ILE A 53 5.19 1.00 -5.05
C ILE A 53 4.52 0.95 -6.41
N GLN A 54 4.19 2.10 -7.01
CA GLN A 54 3.66 2.20 -8.38
C GLN A 54 4.58 1.47 -9.37
N GLY A 55 5.89 1.71 -9.33
CA GLY A 55 6.85 0.98 -10.17
C GLY A 55 6.88 -0.54 -9.91
N THR A 56 6.67 -0.97 -8.66
CA THR A 56 6.57 -2.39 -8.32
C THR A 56 5.29 -3.02 -8.88
N LEU A 57 4.15 -2.32 -8.83
CA LEU A 57 2.90 -2.78 -9.43
C LEU A 57 3.00 -2.89 -10.96
N ALA A 58 3.63 -1.91 -11.62
CA ALA A 58 3.91 -1.99 -13.05
C ALA A 58 4.82 -3.18 -13.40
N SER A 59 5.80 -3.49 -12.55
CA SER A 59 6.66 -4.66 -12.72
C SER A 59 5.90 -5.98 -12.55
N ILE A 60 5.00 -6.06 -11.55
CA ILE A 60 4.09 -7.20 -11.38
C ILE A 60 3.23 -7.40 -12.63
N HIS A 61 2.65 -6.32 -13.15
CA HIS A 61 1.82 -6.35 -14.35
C HIS A 61 2.57 -6.94 -15.55
N ALA A 62 3.78 -6.44 -15.84
CA ALA A 62 4.60 -6.94 -16.95
C ALA A 62 4.97 -8.42 -16.79
N ILE A 63 5.30 -8.86 -15.57
CA ILE A 63 5.66 -10.26 -15.28
C ILE A 63 4.44 -11.19 -15.43
N LEU A 64 3.27 -10.76 -14.95
CA LEU A 64 2.03 -11.53 -15.13
C LEU A 64 1.64 -11.63 -16.60
N GLN A 65 1.81 -10.57 -17.40
CA GLN A 65 1.55 -10.61 -18.85
C GLN A 65 2.47 -11.62 -19.58
N ASP A 66 3.69 -11.82 -19.10
CA ASP A 66 4.59 -12.88 -19.59
C ASP A 66 4.24 -14.28 -19.02
N GLY A 67 3.22 -14.41 -18.17
CA GLY A 67 2.75 -15.69 -17.63
C GLY A 67 3.52 -16.22 -16.44
N ARG A 68 4.31 -15.39 -15.76
CA ARG A 68 5.22 -15.78 -14.67
C ARG A 68 4.64 -15.47 -13.29
N ILE A 69 3.61 -16.22 -12.89
CA ILE A 69 2.87 -15.95 -11.66
C ILE A 69 3.77 -16.06 -10.43
N ASN A 70 4.72 -16.99 -10.42
CA ASN A 70 5.61 -17.16 -9.27
C ASN A 70 6.56 -15.98 -9.07
N ASP A 71 7.15 -15.45 -10.14
CA ASP A 71 7.98 -14.23 -10.09
C ASP A 71 7.14 -13.02 -9.64
N ALA A 72 5.88 -12.94 -10.07
CA ALA A 72 4.96 -11.90 -9.61
C ALA A 72 4.73 -11.98 -8.09
N TYR A 73 4.66 -13.18 -7.50
CA TYR A 73 4.56 -13.36 -6.04
C TYR A 73 5.81 -12.87 -5.29
N ALA A 74 7.01 -12.99 -5.86
CA ALA A 74 8.21 -12.42 -5.26
C ALA A 74 8.13 -10.88 -5.21
N LEU A 75 7.58 -10.25 -6.25
CA LEU A 75 7.33 -8.81 -6.25
C LEU A 75 6.17 -8.40 -5.33
N LEU A 76 5.12 -9.22 -5.22
CA LEU A 76 4.04 -8.99 -4.25
C LEU A 76 4.56 -9.04 -2.81
N ARG A 77 5.49 -9.94 -2.51
CA ARG A 77 6.21 -9.98 -1.23
C ARG A 77 6.96 -8.67 -0.97
N LYS A 78 7.67 -8.14 -1.98
CA LYS A 78 8.37 -6.85 -1.90
C LYS A 78 7.40 -5.68 -1.71
N TYR A 79 6.26 -5.69 -2.40
CA TYR A 79 5.21 -4.69 -2.21
C TYR A 79 4.66 -4.74 -0.78
N TYR A 80 4.39 -5.93 -0.24
CA TYR A 80 3.96 -6.07 1.15
C TYR A 80 5.00 -5.55 2.14
N ASP A 81 6.28 -5.88 1.93
CA ASP A 81 7.37 -5.35 2.76
C ASP A 81 7.45 -3.82 2.67
N SER A 82 7.22 -3.23 1.48
CA SER A 82 7.19 -1.77 1.28
C SER A 82 6.03 -1.10 2.03
N ALA A 83 4.85 -1.72 2.03
CA ALA A 83 3.71 -1.24 2.83
C ALA A 83 4.04 -1.26 4.33
N ILE A 84 4.63 -2.35 4.83
CA ILE A 84 5.05 -2.44 6.24
C ILE A 84 6.12 -1.41 6.59
N ILE A 85 7.10 -1.19 5.70
CA ILE A 85 8.11 -0.13 5.87
C ILE A 85 7.42 1.22 6.01
N ASN A 86 6.52 1.59 5.09
CA ASN A 86 5.82 2.88 5.13
C ASN A 86 5.06 3.10 6.43
N ILE A 87 4.27 2.10 6.84
CA ILE A 87 3.50 2.16 8.09
C ILE A 87 4.43 2.29 9.30
N TYR A 88 5.50 1.49 9.33
CA TYR A 88 6.48 1.50 10.41
C TYR A 88 7.15 2.87 10.52
N THR A 89 7.70 3.41 9.42
CA THR A 89 8.41 4.68 9.45
C THR A 89 7.48 5.82 9.88
N GLY A 90 6.25 5.83 9.37
CA GLY A 90 5.24 6.83 9.76
C GLY A 90 4.88 6.79 11.25
N LEU A 91 4.66 5.61 11.82
CA LEU A 91 4.38 5.45 13.25
C LEU A 91 5.61 5.76 14.10
N TYR A 92 6.77 5.26 13.71
CA TYR A 92 8.01 5.44 14.46
C TYR A 92 8.40 6.92 14.57
N LEU A 93 8.27 7.69 13.48
CA LEU A 93 8.45 9.14 13.50
C LEU A 93 7.49 9.82 14.48
N LYS A 94 6.19 9.50 14.42
CA LYS A 94 5.17 10.08 15.32
C LYS A 94 5.40 9.78 16.81
N ASP A 95 6.00 8.64 17.12
CA ASP A 95 6.25 8.22 18.49
C ASP A 95 7.56 8.78 19.06
N HIS A 96 8.55 9.08 18.21
CA HIS A 96 9.90 9.45 18.64
C HIS A 96 10.28 10.90 18.36
N VAL A 97 9.53 11.63 17.53
CA VAL A 97 9.72 13.08 17.38
C VAL A 97 9.31 13.78 18.68
N SER A 98 10.22 14.59 19.22
CA SER A 98 9.94 15.45 20.36
C SER A 98 10.78 16.73 20.27
N ILE A 99 10.53 17.69 21.17
CA ILE A 99 11.35 18.91 21.29
C ILE A 99 12.81 18.55 21.65
N GLU A 100 13.04 17.41 22.31
CA GLU A 100 14.38 16.94 22.65
C GLU A 100 15.00 16.08 21.54
N ASN A 101 14.17 15.58 20.61
CA ASN A 101 14.57 14.69 19.53
C ASN A 101 13.91 15.11 18.20
N PHE A 102 14.33 16.25 17.67
CA PHE A 102 13.82 16.79 16.40
C PHE A 102 14.16 15.94 15.18
N ILE A 103 15.22 15.13 15.25
CA ILE A 103 15.67 14.25 14.16
C ILE A 103 15.73 12.82 14.68
N VAL A 104 14.79 11.99 14.23
CA VAL A 104 14.71 10.58 14.59
C VAL A 104 15.81 9.81 13.87
N THR A 105 16.93 9.64 14.57
CA THR A 105 18.21 9.15 14.01
C THR A 105 18.06 7.84 13.23
N GLN A 106 17.24 6.90 13.68
CA GLN A 106 17.07 5.63 12.98
C GLN A 106 16.51 5.81 11.56
N ILE A 107 15.47 6.62 11.40
CA ILE A 107 14.85 6.88 10.10
C ILE A 107 15.76 7.78 9.25
N ASP A 108 16.34 8.82 9.86
CA ASP A 108 17.22 9.75 9.16
C ASP A 108 18.48 9.06 8.60
N LYS A 109 19.09 8.13 9.35
CA LYS A 109 20.23 7.35 8.86
C LYS A 109 19.84 6.37 7.76
N TRP A 110 18.66 5.77 7.82
CA TRP A 110 18.15 4.91 6.74
C TRP A 110 17.98 5.71 5.44
N LEU A 111 17.37 6.90 5.53
CA LEU A 111 17.22 7.81 4.38
C LEU A 111 18.58 8.22 3.78
N GLN A 112 19.62 8.31 4.60
CA GLN A 112 21.00 8.62 4.17
C GLN A 112 21.79 7.38 3.71
N GLY A 113 21.20 6.18 3.74
CA GLY A 113 21.89 4.94 3.42
C GLY A 113 23.01 4.56 4.40
N LYS A 114 22.95 5.08 5.64
CA LYS A 114 23.97 4.86 6.68
C LYS A 114 23.64 3.72 7.64
N ASP A 115 22.36 3.37 7.78
CA ASP A 115 21.88 2.23 8.56
C ASP A 115 20.72 1.56 7.81
N GLN A 116 20.40 0.31 8.18
CA GLN A 116 19.25 -0.43 7.65
C GLN A 116 18.04 -0.31 8.57
N LEU A 117 16.83 -0.42 7.99
CA LEU A 117 15.63 -0.62 8.80
C LEU A 117 15.63 -2.01 9.45
N PRO A 118 14.91 -2.19 10.57
CA PRO A 118 14.74 -3.50 11.17
C PRO A 118 14.08 -4.49 10.20
N GLU A 119 14.27 -5.77 10.45
CA GLU A 119 13.61 -6.82 9.67
C GLU A 119 12.08 -6.72 9.76
N PHE A 120 11.40 -7.26 8.75
CA PHE A 120 9.93 -7.29 8.64
C PHE A 120 9.24 -7.69 9.96
N ARG A 121 9.75 -8.72 10.64
CA ARG A 121 9.15 -9.23 11.88
C ARG A 121 9.16 -8.17 12.99
N ILE A 122 10.26 -7.44 13.13
CA ILE A 122 10.43 -6.40 14.15
C ILE A 122 9.50 -5.21 13.82
N MET A 123 9.48 -4.76 12.57
CA MET A 123 8.58 -3.69 12.12
C MET A 123 7.10 -4.07 12.32
N SER A 124 6.71 -5.29 11.92
CA SER A 124 5.35 -5.79 12.09
C SER A 124 4.93 -5.87 13.56
N GLN A 125 5.83 -6.34 14.45
CA GLN A 125 5.57 -6.37 15.89
C GLN A 125 5.42 -4.96 16.47
N TYR A 126 6.25 -4.01 16.03
CA TYR A 126 6.14 -2.61 16.43
C TYR A 126 4.78 -2.02 16.06
N ILE A 127 4.37 -2.17 14.78
CA ILE A 127 3.07 -1.67 14.29
C ILE A 127 1.93 -2.26 15.11
N ARG A 128 1.93 -3.58 15.31
CA ARG A 128 0.87 -4.30 16.02
C ARG A 128 0.82 -3.98 17.53
N GLY A 129 1.95 -3.54 18.10
CA GLY A 129 2.04 -3.09 19.48
C GLY A 129 1.67 -1.62 19.70
N SER A 130 1.45 -0.85 18.62
CA SER A 130 1.15 0.58 18.72
C SER A 130 -0.25 0.82 19.27
N GLN A 131 -0.35 1.54 20.39
CA GLN A 131 -1.63 1.96 20.97
C GLN A 131 -2.40 2.90 20.03
N ARG A 132 -1.68 3.77 19.30
CA ARG A 132 -2.29 4.71 18.35
C ARG A 132 -3.02 3.98 17.23
N ALA A 133 -2.44 2.89 16.72
CA ALA A 133 -3.01 2.12 15.62
C ALA A 133 -3.85 0.93 16.10
N ALA A 134 -4.08 0.77 17.41
CA ALA A 134 -4.77 -0.40 17.96
C ALA A 134 -6.17 -0.62 17.37
N PRO A 135 -7.03 0.41 17.16
CA PRO A 135 -8.37 0.20 16.62
C PRO A 135 -8.35 -0.43 15.22
N ILE A 136 -7.50 0.09 14.32
CA ILE A 136 -7.40 -0.42 12.95
C ILE A 136 -6.65 -1.76 12.89
N THR A 137 -5.64 -1.94 13.77
CA THR A 137 -4.89 -3.20 13.89
C THR A 137 -5.80 -4.35 14.31
N GLY A 138 -6.69 -4.12 15.28
CA GLY A 138 -7.63 -5.13 15.77
C GLY A 138 -8.55 -5.64 14.67
N LEU A 139 -9.01 -4.76 13.78
CA LEU A 139 -9.83 -5.14 12.62
C LEU A 139 -9.01 -5.85 11.54
N LEU A 140 -7.82 -5.35 11.22
CA LEU A 140 -6.97 -5.95 10.18
C LEU A 140 -6.56 -7.38 10.54
N PHE A 141 -6.27 -7.64 11.81
CA PHE A 141 -5.80 -8.94 12.29
C PHE A 141 -6.87 -9.69 13.11
N SER A 142 -8.15 -9.47 12.80
CA SER A 142 -9.27 -10.25 13.37
C SER A 142 -9.30 -11.69 12.85
N ASP A 143 -8.62 -11.96 11.74
CA ASP A 143 -8.47 -13.27 11.12
C ASP A 143 -6.99 -13.54 10.69
N ASP A 144 -6.74 -14.73 10.16
CA ASP A 144 -5.41 -15.17 9.72
C ASP A 144 -5.05 -14.73 8.28
N ARG A 145 -5.83 -13.86 7.62
CA ARG A 145 -5.65 -13.50 6.20
C ARG A 145 -4.23 -13.06 5.88
N TYR A 146 -3.72 -12.07 6.59
CA TYR A 146 -2.38 -11.52 6.35
C TYR A 146 -1.25 -12.48 6.70
N LYS A 147 -1.49 -13.39 7.64
CA LYS A 147 -0.57 -14.49 7.93
C LYS A 147 -0.51 -15.46 6.74
N ARG A 148 -1.66 -15.93 6.25
CA ARG A 148 -1.75 -16.83 5.08
C ARG A 148 -1.19 -16.20 3.81
N LEU A 149 -1.42 -14.90 3.60
CA LEU A 149 -0.85 -14.12 2.50
C LEU A 149 0.68 -14.14 2.58
N ARG A 150 1.26 -13.87 3.75
CA ARG A 150 2.71 -13.92 3.94
C ARG A 150 3.27 -15.31 3.71
N ASP A 151 2.59 -16.34 4.21
CA ASP A 151 2.98 -17.74 4.02
C ASP A 151 2.97 -18.10 2.53
N ARG A 152 1.91 -17.74 1.78
CA ARG A 152 1.86 -17.90 0.31
C ARG A 152 3.01 -17.19 -0.40
N CYS A 153 3.25 -15.92 -0.08
CA CYS A 153 4.37 -15.17 -0.66
C CYS A 153 5.71 -15.87 -0.42
N ASN A 154 5.93 -16.41 0.78
CA ASN A 154 7.12 -17.19 1.10
C ASN A 154 7.18 -18.50 0.31
N ASP A 155 6.09 -19.25 0.22
CA ASP A 155 6.01 -20.53 -0.50
C ASP A 155 6.31 -20.38 -1.99
N HIS A 156 5.85 -19.28 -2.61
CA HIS A 156 6.18 -18.94 -3.98
C HIS A 156 7.63 -18.50 -4.14
N THR A 157 8.12 -17.59 -3.27
CA THR A 157 9.50 -17.08 -3.34
C THR A 157 10.55 -18.19 -3.20
N HIS A 158 10.30 -19.17 -2.34
CA HIS A 158 11.25 -20.23 -2.03
C HIS A 158 11.00 -21.54 -2.79
N TYR A 159 10.02 -21.56 -3.70
CA TYR A 159 9.59 -22.78 -4.40
C TYR A 159 9.31 -23.96 -3.45
N ASN A 160 8.64 -23.70 -2.32
CA ASN A 160 8.36 -24.73 -1.32
C ASN A 160 7.53 -25.90 -1.87
N PHE A 161 6.81 -25.69 -2.98
CA PHE A 161 6.08 -26.72 -3.70
C PHE A 161 6.48 -26.75 -5.18
N TYR A 162 6.62 -27.94 -5.77
CA TYR A 162 6.97 -28.08 -7.19
C TYR A 162 5.98 -27.39 -8.13
N ARG A 163 4.68 -27.38 -7.78
CA ARG A 163 3.66 -26.63 -8.52
C ARG A 163 3.98 -25.14 -8.67
N ASN A 164 4.70 -24.55 -7.72
CA ASN A 164 5.11 -23.14 -7.77
C ASN A 164 6.22 -22.91 -8.81
N VAL A 165 7.09 -23.91 -9.02
CA VAL A 165 8.08 -23.89 -10.11
C VAL A 165 7.36 -23.88 -11.46
N LEU A 166 6.36 -24.74 -11.60
CA LEU A 166 5.54 -24.86 -12.81
C LEU A 166 4.79 -23.57 -13.15
N LEU A 167 4.36 -22.80 -12.16
CA LEU A 167 3.67 -21.52 -12.36
C LEU A 167 4.54 -20.41 -13.01
N ASN A 168 5.85 -20.65 -13.17
CA ASN A 168 6.75 -19.74 -13.88
C ASN A 168 7.07 -20.18 -15.31
N ASP A 169 6.73 -21.41 -15.68
CA ASP A 169 6.84 -21.88 -17.05
C ASP A 169 5.56 -21.53 -17.80
N LYS A 170 5.62 -20.64 -18.78
CA LYS A 170 4.44 -20.18 -19.53
C LYS A 170 4.03 -21.12 -20.67
N GLU A 171 4.88 -22.08 -21.02
CA GLU A 171 4.64 -23.02 -22.13
C GLU A 171 3.79 -24.22 -21.70
N ILE A 172 3.66 -24.45 -20.39
CA ILE A 172 2.85 -25.54 -19.85
C ILE A 172 1.39 -25.13 -19.64
N VAL A 173 0.48 -25.99 -20.07
CA VAL A 173 -0.94 -25.90 -19.71
C VAL A 173 -1.10 -26.48 -18.30
N LEU A 174 -1.50 -25.64 -17.35
CA LEU A 174 -1.67 -26.01 -15.95
C LEU A 174 -3.09 -25.66 -15.51
N GLU A 175 -3.91 -26.66 -15.19
CA GLU A 175 -5.31 -26.47 -14.79
C GLU A 175 -5.47 -25.50 -13.60
N GLY A 176 -4.50 -25.49 -12.67
CA GLY A 176 -4.50 -24.61 -11.50
C GLY A 176 -4.03 -23.17 -11.76
N ARG A 177 -3.64 -22.79 -12.99
CA ARG A 177 -3.07 -21.46 -13.28
C ARG A 177 -4.08 -20.33 -13.05
N ARG A 178 -5.34 -20.54 -13.44
CA ARG A 178 -6.43 -19.59 -13.21
C ARG A 178 -6.68 -19.38 -11.72
N GLN A 179 -6.76 -20.47 -10.95
CA GLN A 179 -6.93 -20.39 -9.51
C GLN A 179 -5.76 -19.63 -8.84
N ALA A 180 -4.52 -19.92 -9.26
CA ALA A 180 -3.34 -19.21 -8.74
C ALA A 180 -3.39 -17.70 -9.05
N LEU A 181 -3.91 -17.31 -10.23
CA LEU A 181 -4.07 -15.90 -10.59
C LEU A 181 -5.18 -15.21 -9.78
N GLU A 182 -6.29 -15.91 -9.50
CA GLU A 182 -7.34 -15.42 -8.62
C GLU A 182 -6.83 -15.26 -7.18
N GLU A 183 -6.08 -16.24 -6.66
CA GLU A 183 -5.42 -16.16 -5.35
C GLU A 183 -4.44 -14.97 -5.29
N PHE A 184 -3.63 -14.78 -6.34
CA PHE A 184 -2.75 -13.61 -6.46
C PHE A 184 -3.53 -12.31 -6.42
N SER A 185 -4.64 -12.21 -7.16
CA SER A 185 -5.48 -11.02 -7.21
C SER A 185 -6.07 -10.67 -5.84
N ASN A 186 -6.49 -11.68 -5.09
CA ASN A 186 -6.98 -11.52 -3.73
C ASN A 186 -5.87 -11.04 -2.78
N ASP A 187 -4.67 -11.62 -2.88
CA ASP A 187 -3.50 -11.21 -2.09
C ASP A 187 -3.08 -9.77 -2.40
N LEU A 188 -3.03 -9.40 -3.68
CA LEU A 188 -2.72 -8.04 -4.13
C LEU A 188 -3.67 -7.01 -3.50
N ARG A 189 -4.98 -7.29 -3.58
CA ARG A 189 -6.02 -6.44 -2.98
C ARG A 189 -5.87 -6.35 -1.47
N ASP A 190 -5.57 -7.45 -0.80
CA ASP A 190 -5.41 -7.48 0.66
C ASP A 190 -4.18 -6.65 1.09
N VAL A 191 -3.04 -6.71 0.39
CA VAL A 191 -1.89 -5.83 0.68
C VAL A 191 -2.26 -4.36 0.53
N LEU A 192 -3.01 -4.00 -0.53
CA LEU A 192 -3.50 -2.64 -0.72
C LEU A 192 -4.41 -2.20 0.42
N ILE A 193 -5.40 -3.02 0.80
CA ILE A 193 -6.30 -2.72 1.91
C ILE A 193 -5.50 -2.51 3.20
N LEU A 194 -4.55 -3.39 3.52
CA LEU A 194 -3.69 -3.22 4.70
C LEU A 194 -2.96 -1.88 4.68
N HIS A 195 -2.32 -1.55 3.56
CA HIS A 195 -1.54 -0.33 3.44
C HIS A 195 -2.43 0.91 3.62
N LEU A 196 -3.52 1.01 2.85
CA LEU A 196 -4.42 2.16 2.90
C LEU A 196 -5.17 2.26 4.22
N SER A 197 -5.47 1.14 4.88
CA SER A 197 -6.12 1.14 6.19
C SER A 197 -5.29 1.87 7.23
N TYR A 198 -4.01 1.50 7.37
CA TYR A 198 -3.12 2.20 8.28
C TYR A 198 -2.85 3.64 7.83
N LEU A 199 -2.67 3.84 6.52
CA LEU A 199 -2.32 5.14 5.99
C LEU A 199 -3.43 6.17 6.24
N PHE A 200 -4.66 5.87 5.85
CA PHE A 200 -5.79 6.80 6.01
C PHE A 200 -6.21 6.94 7.46
N PHE A 201 -6.03 5.90 8.28
CA PHE A 201 -6.28 5.99 9.72
C PHE A 201 -5.25 6.90 10.41
N ALA A 202 -3.97 6.78 10.07
CA ALA A 202 -2.91 7.54 10.71
C ALA A 202 -2.70 8.95 10.12
N ASN A 203 -2.92 9.12 8.81
CA ASN A 203 -2.63 10.32 8.04
C ASN A 203 -3.88 10.78 7.28
N GLY A 204 -4.95 11.17 7.99
CA GLY A 204 -6.20 11.59 7.36
C GLY A 204 -6.03 12.69 6.31
N HIS A 205 -5.09 13.61 6.53
CA HIS A 205 -4.75 14.69 5.61
C HIS A 205 -4.18 14.22 4.25
N TYR A 206 -3.70 12.97 4.12
CA TYR A 206 -3.28 12.44 2.80
C TYR A 206 -4.46 12.19 1.87
N MET A 207 -5.69 12.23 2.39
CA MET A 207 -6.91 12.08 1.59
C MET A 207 -7.40 13.41 1.01
N ILE A 208 -6.82 14.55 1.37
CA ILE A 208 -7.33 15.88 1.04
C ILE A 208 -7.30 16.16 -0.46
N SER A 209 -8.35 16.83 -0.94
CA SER A 209 -8.38 17.39 -2.29
C SER A 209 -7.53 18.66 -2.38
N SER A 210 -7.05 18.99 -3.58
CA SER A 210 -6.28 20.22 -3.81
C SER A 210 -7.16 21.47 -3.81
N ASP A 211 -8.49 21.34 -3.96
CA ASP A 211 -9.44 22.46 -4.12
C ASP A 211 -9.21 23.62 -3.15
N HIS A 212 -8.97 23.30 -1.87
CA HIS A 212 -8.73 24.31 -0.84
C HIS A 212 -7.44 25.10 -1.10
N ILE A 213 -6.34 24.40 -1.41
CA ILE A 213 -5.03 25.00 -1.65
C ILE A 213 -5.03 25.73 -3.00
N ASP A 214 -5.61 25.13 -4.04
CA ASP A 214 -5.71 25.73 -5.37
C ASP A 214 -6.48 27.07 -5.32
N CYS A 215 -7.57 27.13 -4.54
CA CYS A 215 -8.29 28.38 -4.28
C CYS A 215 -7.36 29.44 -3.67
N LEU A 216 -6.60 29.09 -2.62
CA LEU A 216 -5.69 30.01 -1.95
C LEU A 216 -4.55 30.49 -2.88
N GLU A 217 -3.97 29.58 -3.67
CA GLU A 217 -2.91 29.89 -4.64
C GLU A 217 -3.41 30.80 -5.76
N CYS A 218 -4.68 30.68 -6.14
CA CYS A 218 -5.32 31.57 -7.10
C CYS A 218 -5.80 32.91 -6.49
N GLY A 219 -5.56 33.16 -5.19
CA GLY A 219 -6.03 34.37 -4.50
C GLY A 219 -7.56 34.42 -4.31
N MET A 220 -8.23 33.27 -4.36
CA MET A 220 -9.66 33.11 -4.11
C MET A 220 -9.92 32.73 -2.65
N THR A 221 -11.11 33.05 -2.15
CA THR A 221 -11.56 32.57 -0.83
C THR A 221 -12.05 31.13 -0.97
N PRO A 222 -11.45 30.14 -0.29
CA PRO A 222 -11.92 28.75 -0.33
C PRO A 222 -13.33 28.61 0.23
N GLU A 223 -14.08 27.63 -0.25
CA GLU A 223 -15.38 27.31 0.32
C GLU A 223 -15.23 26.87 1.79
N PRO A 224 -16.20 27.20 2.66
CA PRO A 224 -16.20 26.71 4.03
C PRO A 224 -16.05 25.18 4.06
N ASP A 225 -15.15 24.69 4.90
CA ASP A 225 -14.91 23.26 5.10
C ASP A 225 -14.25 22.49 3.95
N SER A 226 -13.84 23.19 2.88
CA SER A 226 -13.11 22.60 1.74
C SER A 226 -11.79 21.92 2.12
N GLN A 227 -11.20 22.28 3.27
CA GLN A 227 -9.99 21.63 3.80
C GLN A 227 -10.20 20.17 4.25
N TYR A 228 -11.44 19.69 4.32
CA TYR A 228 -11.75 18.29 4.63
C TYR A 228 -12.35 17.52 3.45
N TRP A 229 -12.39 18.14 2.26
CA TRP A 229 -12.83 17.45 1.06
C TRP A 229 -11.83 16.38 0.64
N VAL A 230 -12.35 15.24 0.17
CA VAL A 230 -11.54 14.09 -0.22
C VAL A 230 -11.23 14.16 -1.71
N ALA A 231 -9.97 13.96 -2.08
CA ALA A 231 -9.57 13.89 -3.48
C ALA A 231 -10.33 12.76 -4.21
N PHE A 232 -10.76 13.02 -5.44
CA PHE A 232 -11.60 12.08 -6.20
C PHE A 232 -10.99 10.67 -6.30
N PHE A 233 -9.70 10.56 -6.63
CA PHE A 233 -9.02 9.27 -6.75
C PHE A 233 -8.94 8.49 -5.42
N VAL A 234 -8.93 9.21 -4.29
CA VAL A 234 -8.97 8.61 -2.94
C VAL A 234 -10.35 8.07 -2.66
N GLN A 235 -11.40 8.86 -2.92
CA GLN A 235 -12.77 8.44 -2.72
C GLN A 235 -13.11 7.22 -3.59
N GLU A 236 -12.68 7.23 -4.85
CA GLU A 236 -12.87 6.10 -5.76
C GLU A 236 -12.22 4.82 -5.22
N MET A 237 -10.95 4.88 -4.81
CA MET A 237 -10.23 3.74 -4.26
C MET A 237 -10.86 3.24 -2.95
N PHE A 238 -11.28 4.16 -2.10
CA PHE A 238 -11.95 3.86 -0.85
C PHE A 238 -13.26 3.11 -1.08
N ASP A 239 -14.13 3.60 -1.97
CA ASP A 239 -15.43 2.97 -2.24
C ASP A 239 -15.29 1.63 -2.97
N GLN A 240 -14.49 1.59 -4.03
CA GLN A 240 -14.42 0.42 -4.91
C GLN A 240 -13.62 -0.74 -4.29
N THR A 241 -12.69 -0.44 -3.38
CA THR A 241 -11.81 -1.46 -2.79
C THR A 241 -12.06 -1.65 -1.30
N ILE A 242 -11.87 -0.61 -0.47
CA ILE A 242 -11.91 -0.75 1.00
C ILE A 242 -13.33 -1.01 1.47
N LYS A 243 -14.28 -0.11 1.14
CA LYS A 243 -15.68 -0.21 1.59
C LYS A 243 -16.36 -1.46 1.06
N LYS A 244 -16.10 -1.83 -0.19
CA LYS A 244 -16.62 -3.06 -0.81
C LYS A 244 -16.09 -4.33 -0.14
N SER A 245 -14.81 -4.39 0.22
CA SER A 245 -14.17 -5.63 0.71
C SER A 245 -14.13 -5.75 2.24
N ARG A 246 -14.06 -4.61 2.93
CA ARG A 246 -13.87 -4.46 4.38
C ARG A 246 -14.66 -3.25 4.92
N PRO A 247 -16.00 -3.33 4.94
CA PRO A 247 -16.85 -2.23 5.42
C PRO A 247 -16.61 -1.87 6.89
N ASP A 248 -16.12 -2.82 7.69
CA ASP A 248 -15.69 -2.62 9.08
C ASP A 248 -14.49 -1.65 9.18
N ILE A 249 -13.47 -1.85 8.33
CA ILE A 249 -12.32 -0.96 8.21
C ILE A 249 -12.76 0.41 7.68
N ALA A 250 -13.59 0.45 6.64
CA ALA A 250 -14.10 1.70 6.09
C ALA A 250 -14.83 2.53 7.17
N THR A 251 -15.66 1.89 7.99
CA THR A 251 -16.35 2.53 9.11
C THR A 251 -15.36 3.10 10.13
N MET A 252 -14.32 2.33 10.48
CA MET A 252 -13.28 2.77 11.42
C MET A 252 -12.52 4.00 10.91
N ILE A 253 -12.14 4.04 9.63
CA ILE A 253 -11.46 5.19 9.02
C ILE A 253 -12.36 6.42 9.06
N LYS A 254 -13.65 6.27 8.69
CA LYS A 254 -14.63 7.38 8.71
C LYS A 254 -14.86 7.95 10.11
N GLN A 255 -14.87 7.10 11.14
CA GLN A 255 -15.06 7.54 12.53
C GLN A 255 -13.84 8.27 13.11
N HIS A 256 -12.64 7.95 12.63
CA HIS A 256 -11.39 8.51 13.13
C HIS A 256 -10.89 9.72 12.32
N SER A 257 -11.37 9.88 11.10
CA SER A 257 -10.98 10.98 10.21
C SER A 257 -11.98 12.13 10.26
N LEU A 258 -11.49 13.37 10.11
CA LEU A 258 -12.33 14.54 9.86
C LEU A 258 -12.71 14.69 8.38
N MET A 259 -12.10 13.89 7.50
CA MET A 259 -12.31 13.96 6.06
C MET A 259 -13.71 13.52 5.67
N HIS A 260 -14.28 14.16 4.65
CA HIS A 260 -15.63 13.92 4.13
C HIS A 260 -15.73 12.66 3.26
N LEU A 261 -15.32 11.51 3.80
CA LEU A 261 -15.46 10.21 3.17
C LEU A 261 -16.94 9.79 3.10
N THR A 262 -17.41 9.41 1.92
CA THR A 262 -18.81 8.98 1.70
C THR A 262 -19.05 7.50 1.92
#